data_AF-A0A973KSI2-F1
#
_entry.id   AF-A0A973KSI2-F1
#
_cell.length_a   1.000
_cell.length_b   1.000
_cell.length_c   1.000
_cell.angle_alpha   90.00
_cell.angle_beta   90.00
_cell.angle_gamma   90.00
#
_symmetry.space_group_name_H-M   'P 1'
#
loop_
_entity.id
_entity.type
_entity.pdbx_description
1 polymer ?
#
loop_
_entity_poly.entity_id
_entity_poly.type
_entity_poly.pdbx_seq_one_letter_code
_entity_poly.pdbx_strand_id
1 'polypeptide(L)'
;MPPELPDTAQPPRPVVPAVPSGPVCAACASEAVVHWQRRPTDDELAELVAAEQSRREQVLRLADPQLPKPEFGPLPTGDGMTRTVYSCGPHAITMDAAALTHQSSCTAPNDADLPGCDCTPEALPEAGPDPIEETAASRLPAHWVTGGE
;
A
#
# COMPACT_ATOMS: atom_id res chain seq x y z
N MET A 1 -64.05 16.49 22.87
CA MET A 1 -63.12 15.42 22.45
C MET A 1 -62.78 15.68 20.99
N PRO A 2 -61.55 16.11 20.65
CA PRO A 2 -61.14 16.20 19.26
C PRO A 2 -60.88 14.79 18.70
N PRO A 3 -61.09 14.54 17.40
CA PRO A 3 -60.74 13.26 16.78
C PRO A 3 -59.22 13.13 16.61
N GLU A 4 -58.67 11.97 16.98
CA GLU A 4 -57.28 11.61 16.71
C GLU A 4 -57.07 11.44 15.20
N LEU A 5 -56.04 12.11 14.66
CA LEU A 5 -55.60 11.92 13.28
C LEU A 5 -54.85 10.58 13.18
N PRO A 6 -55.03 9.80 12.09
CA PRO A 6 -54.34 8.52 11.92
C PRO A 6 -52.84 8.72 11.77
N ASP A 7 -52.10 7.92 12.54
CA ASP A 7 -50.65 7.76 12.47
C ASP A 7 -50.25 7.41 11.03
N THR A 8 -49.63 8.36 10.36
CA THR A 8 -49.19 8.20 8.97
C THR A 8 -47.96 7.31 8.99
N ALA A 9 -48.18 6.00 8.76
CA ALA A 9 -47.12 5.01 8.68
C ALA A 9 -46.01 5.51 7.73
N GLN A 10 -44.86 5.86 8.31
CA GLN A 10 -43.70 6.31 7.57
C GLN A 10 -43.25 5.17 6.66
N PRO A 11 -43.10 5.39 5.33
CA PRO A 11 -42.64 4.35 4.43
C PRO A 11 -41.24 3.88 4.84
N PRO A 12 -40.90 2.59 4.69
CA PRO A 12 -39.59 2.08 5.05
C PRO A 12 -38.53 2.85 4.26
N ARG A 13 -37.58 3.46 4.98
CA ARG A 13 -36.45 4.13 4.36
C ARG A 13 -35.66 3.11 3.54
N PRO A 14 -35.25 3.43 2.30
CA PRO A 14 -34.38 2.55 1.55
C PRO A 14 -33.10 2.32 2.37
N VAL A 15 -32.77 1.05 2.61
CA VAL A 15 -31.52 0.65 3.25
C VAL A 15 -30.41 0.96 2.24
N VAL A 16 -29.79 2.13 2.39
CA VAL A 16 -28.57 2.45 1.65
C VAL A 16 -27.46 1.58 2.25
N PRO A 17 -26.73 0.77 1.46
CA PRO A 17 -25.62 0.01 1.99
C PRO A 17 -24.63 0.99 2.62
N ALA A 18 -24.27 0.72 3.88
CA ALA A 18 -23.30 1.54 4.61
C ALA A 18 -22.00 1.56 3.80
N VAL A 19 -21.59 2.74 3.34
CA VAL A 19 -20.26 2.93 2.77
C VAL A 19 -19.28 2.70 3.91
N PRO A 20 -18.31 1.78 3.78
CA PRO A 20 -17.33 1.55 4.83
C PRO A 20 -16.57 2.86 5.12
N SER A 21 -16.62 3.30 6.37
CA SER A 21 -15.91 4.48 6.86
C SER A 21 -14.45 4.13 7.15
N GLY A 22 -13.69 3.77 6.11
CA GLY A 22 -12.31 3.33 6.29
C GLY A 22 -11.68 2.79 5.01
N PRO A 23 -10.37 2.46 5.06
CA PRO A 23 -9.71 1.82 3.94
C PRO A 23 -10.40 0.49 3.59
N VAL A 24 -10.55 0.24 2.30
CA VAL A 24 -11.20 -0.96 1.78
C VAL A 24 -10.19 -1.85 1.10
N CYS A 25 -10.52 -3.14 1.05
CA CYS A 25 -9.75 -4.11 0.31
C CYS A 25 -9.67 -3.70 -1.17
N ALA A 26 -8.45 -3.59 -1.70
CA ALA A 26 -8.22 -3.22 -3.10
C ALA A 26 -8.83 -4.24 -4.09
N ALA A 27 -9.06 -5.49 -3.67
CA ALA A 27 -9.62 -6.55 -4.51
C ALA A 27 -11.16 -6.61 -4.51
N CYS A 28 -11.81 -6.36 -3.37
CA CYS A 28 -13.26 -6.60 -3.23
C CYS A 28 -14.04 -5.51 -2.49
N ALA A 29 -13.41 -4.39 -2.16
CA ALA A 29 -14.00 -3.26 -1.45
C ALA A 29 -14.60 -3.55 -0.05
N SER A 30 -14.42 -4.76 0.50
CA SER A 30 -14.76 -5.06 1.89
C SER A 30 -13.86 -4.29 2.86
N GLU A 31 -14.28 -4.17 4.12
CA GLU A 31 -13.46 -3.51 5.16
C GLU A 31 -12.06 -4.12 5.23
N ALA A 32 -11.04 -3.27 5.15
CA ALA A 32 -9.67 -3.72 5.30
C ALA A 32 -9.31 -3.90 6.78
N VAL A 33 -8.61 -5.00 7.06
CA VAL A 33 -8.12 -5.34 8.42
C VAL A 33 -6.60 -5.37 8.48
N VAL A 34 -5.93 -5.43 7.33
CA VAL A 34 -4.47 -5.34 7.20
C VAL A 34 -4.09 -4.37 6.10
N HIS A 35 -2.83 -3.95 6.11
CA HIS A 35 -2.20 -3.26 5.02
C HIS A 35 -0.78 -3.80 4.79
N TRP A 36 -0.31 -3.72 3.55
CA TRP A 36 1.09 -3.97 3.19
C TRP A 36 1.63 -2.84 2.33
N GLN A 37 2.94 -2.78 2.26
CA GLN A 37 3.66 -1.90 1.35
C GLN A 37 4.16 -2.72 0.17
N ARG A 38 3.87 -2.29 -1.05
CA ARG A 38 4.44 -2.86 -2.28
C ARG A 38 5.03 -1.76 -3.15
N ARG A 39 5.91 -2.11 -4.08
CA ARG A 39 6.30 -1.18 -5.15
C ARG A 39 5.08 -0.84 -6.03
N PRO A 40 5.02 0.38 -6.59
CA PRO A 40 4.06 0.70 -7.63
C PRO A 40 4.12 -0.31 -8.78
N THR A 41 2.99 -0.59 -9.42
CA THR A 41 3.01 -1.24 -10.74
C THR A 41 3.58 -0.29 -11.78
N ASP A 42 3.94 -0.80 -12.96
CA ASP A 42 4.44 0.04 -14.06
C ASP A 42 3.42 1.13 -14.46
N ASP A 43 2.13 0.79 -14.51
CA ASP A 43 1.07 1.75 -14.79
C ASP A 43 0.95 2.82 -13.68
N GLU A 44 0.98 2.41 -12.42
CA GLU A 44 0.93 3.36 -11.28
C GLU A 44 2.17 4.26 -11.24
N LEU A 45 3.34 3.73 -11.60
CA LEU A 45 4.57 4.51 -11.71
C LEU A 45 4.47 5.50 -12.89
N ALA A 46 3.95 5.06 -14.04
CA ALA A 46 3.74 5.92 -15.20
C ALA A 46 2.78 7.08 -14.87
N GLU A 47 1.70 6.81 -14.15
CA GLU A 47 0.78 7.84 -13.66
C GLU A 47 1.47 8.84 -12.73
N LEU A 48 2.28 8.36 -11.78
CA LEU A 48 3.04 9.23 -10.86
C LEU A 48 4.04 10.11 -11.62
N VAL A 49 4.77 9.53 -12.56
CA VAL A 49 5.74 10.25 -13.40
C VAL A 49 5.02 11.30 -14.26
N ALA A 50 3.90 10.95 -14.87
CA ALA A 50 3.11 11.88 -15.68
C ALA A 50 2.56 13.04 -14.83
N ALA A 51 2.07 12.76 -13.63
CA ALA A 51 1.60 13.79 -12.70
C ALA A 51 2.73 14.76 -12.30
N GLU A 52 3.92 14.23 -12.00
CA GLU A 52 5.08 15.04 -11.64
C GLU A 52 5.58 15.89 -12.82
N GLN A 53 5.62 15.33 -14.02
CA GLN A 53 5.96 16.08 -15.24
C GLN A 53 4.98 17.23 -15.47
N SER A 54 3.68 16.97 -15.39
CA SER A 54 2.63 17.97 -15.52
C SER A 54 2.76 19.10 -14.49
N ARG A 55 3.06 18.76 -13.24
CA ARG A 55 3.33 19.74 -12.17
C ARG A 55 4.55 20.61 -12.50
N ARG A 56 5.65 20.01 -12.96
CA ARG A 56 6.87 20.76 -13.35
C ARG A 56 6.62 21.70 -14.52
N GLU A 57 5.89 21.25 -15.53
CA GLU A 57 5.49 22.08 -16.67
C GLU A 57 4.62 23.26 -16.22
N GLN A 58 3.69 23.03 -15.30
CA GLN A 58 2.86 24.09 -14.75
C GLN A 58 3.70 25.13 -13.98
N VAL A 59 4.67 24.68 -13.19
CA VAL A 59 5.61 25.57 -12.49
C VAL A 59 6.41 26.41 -13.48
N LEU A 60 6.93 25.80 -14.55
CA LEU A 60 7.67 26.54 -15.59
C LEU A 60 6.80 27.55 -16.33
N ARG A 61 5.54 27.21 -16.59
CA ARG A 61 4.58 28.11 -17.25
C ARG A 61 4.26 29.35 -16.40
N LEU A 62 4.22 29.17 -15.08
CA LEU A 62 3.89 30.22 -14.12
C LEU A 62 5.12 30.93 -13.54
N ALA A 63 6.33 30.53 -13.93
CA ALA A 63 7.56 31.08 -13.39
C ALA A 63 7.72 32.56 -13.75
N ASP A 64 8.11 33.37 -12.76
CA ASP A 64 8.44 34.78 -12.95
C ASP A 64 9.76 34.90 -13.76
N PRO A 65 9.76 35.58 -14.92
CA PRO A 65 10.97 35.78 -15.72
C PRO A 65 12.10 36.54 -15.02
N GLN A 66 11.81 37.27 -13.94
CA GLN A 66 12.80 38.02 -13.18
C GLN A 66 13.53 37.16 -12.12
N LEU A 67 13.02 35.96 -11.84
CA LEU A 67 13.62 35.02 -10.90
C LEU A 67 14.47 33.97 -11.63
N PRO A 68 15.44 33.34 -10.93
CA PRO A 68 16.15 32.19 -11.47
C PRO A 68 15.17 31.09 -11.88
N LYS A 69 15.49 30.40 -12.98
CA LYS A 69 14.66 29.30 -13.49
C LYS A 69 14.54 28.20 -12.41
N PRO A 70 13.33 27.69 -12.13
CA PRO A 70 13.15 26.56 -11.22
C PRO A 70 13.95 25.34 -11.68
N GLU A 71 14.75 24.79 -10.77
CA GLU A 71 15.45 23.53 -10.97
C GLU A 71 14.64 22.39 -10.32
N PHE A 72 14.58 21.26 -10.99
CA PHE A 72 13.91 20.06 -10.49
C PHE A 72 14.91 18.92 -10.42
N GLY A 73 14.84 18.13 -9.35
CA GLY A 73 15.61 16.88 -9.23
C GLY A 73 15.20 15.81 -10.25
N PRO A 74 15.74 14.59 -10.14
CA PRO A 74 15.34 13.48 -11.02
C PRO A 74 13.83 13.21 -10.92
N LEU A 75 13.28 12.55 -11.93
CA LEU A 75 11.91 12.04 -11.84
C LEU A 75 11.85 10.86 -10.86
N PRO A 76 10.68 10.63 -10.23
CA PRO A 76 10.40 9.41 -9.48
C PRO A 76 10.83 8.16 -10.24
N THR A 77 11.53 7.27 -9.55
CA THR A 77 11.80 5.89 -9.99
C THR A 77 10.98 4.92 -9.13
N GLY A 78 10.70 3.73 -9.65
CA GLY A 78 10.04 2.68 -8.87
C GLY A 78 10.89 2.19 -7.69
N ASP A 79 12.22 2.37 -7.79
CA ASP A 79 13.16 2.03 -6.73
C ASP A 79 13.00 2.96 -5.53
N GLY A 80 12.91 2.38 -4.33
CA GLY A 80 12.70 3.11 -3.08
C GLY A 80 11.28 3.66 -2.87
N MET A 81 10.34 3.44 -3.81
CA MET A 81 8.95 3.82 -3.64
C MET A 81 8.08 2.64 -3.22
N THR A 82 7.27 2.88 -2.20
CA THR A 82 6.23 1.94 -1.77
C THR A 82 4.86 2.61 -1.76
N ARG A 83 3.82 1.82 -2.02
CA ARG A 83 2.42 2.18 -1.86
C ARG A 83 1.77 1.24 -0.87
N THR A 84 0.97 1.82 0.01
CA THR A 84 0.13 1.05 0.92
C THR A 84 -1.04 0.45 0.17
N VAL A 85 -1.22 -0.86 0.31
CA VAL A 85 -2.37 -1.59 -0.20
C VAL A 85 -3.09 -2.21 0.97
N TYR A 86 -4.40 -1.97 1.01
CA TYR A 86 -5.28 -2.42 2.07
C TYR A 86 -6.02 -3.68 1.63
N SER A 87 -6.22 -4.60 2.58
CA SER A 87 -6.94 -5.85 2.31
C SER A 87 -7.76 -6.34 3.48
N CYS A 88 -8.87 -7.00 3.14
CA CYS A 88 -9.70 -7.74 4.07
C CYS A 88 -9.02 -9.08 4.41
N GLY A 89 -9.46 -9.74 5.48
CA GLY A 89 -8.86 -11.00 5.95
C GLY A 89 -8.71 -12.07 4.85
N PRO A 90 -9.74 -12.34 4.02
CA PRO A 90 -9.65 -13.31 2.93
C PRO A 90 -8.66 -12.96 1.82
N HIS A 91 -8.39 -11.67 1.60
CA HIS A 91 -7.43 -11.20 0.61
C HIS A 91 -6.11 -10.78 1.24
N ALA A 92 -5.91 -11.01 2.54
CA ALA A 92 -4.64 -10.72 3.17
C ALA A 92 -3.55 -11.60 2.53
N ILE A 93 -2.43 -10.99 2.14
CA ILE A 93 -1.23 -11.76 1.81
C ILE A 93 -0.86 -12.54 3.08
N THR A 94 -0.85 -13.87 2.99
CA THR A 94 -0.38 -14.71 4.08
C THR A 94 1.12 -14.49 4.28
N MET A 95 1.64 -14.76 5.48
CA MET A 95 3.07 -14.60 5.76
C MET A 95 3.94 -15.38 4.76
N ASP A 96 3.51 -16.59 4.39
CA ASP A 96 4.18 -17.42 3.37
C ASP A 96 4.12 -16.79 1.98
N ALA A 97 3.01 -16.16 1.60
CA ALA A 97 2.90 -15.44 0.32
C ALA A 97 3.71 -14.14 0.30
N ALA A 98 3.85 -13.46 1.46
CA ALA A 98 4.68 -12.26 1.58
C ALA A 98 6.17 -12.59 1.38
N ALA A 99 6.63 -13.71 1.93
CA ALA A 99 8.00 -14.19 1.76
C ALA A 99 8.36 -14.47 0.28
N LEU A 100 7.36 -14.70 -0.58
CA LEU A 100 7.53 -14.95 -2.01
C LEU A 100 7.48 -13.69 -2.88
N THR A 101 7.25 -12.51 -2.29
CA THR A 101 7.13 -11.25 -3.05
C THR A 101 8.51 -10.63 -3.30
N HIS A 102 9.34 -11.29 -4.09
CA HIS A 102 10.54 -10.71 -4.71
C HIS A 102 10.32 -10.65 -6.22
N GLN A 103 10.27 -9.44 -6.81
CA GLN A 103 9.98 -9.19 -8.25
C GLN A 103 8.67 -9.82 -8.80
N SER A 104 7.98 -9.10 -9.67
CA SER A 104 6.71 -9.56 -10.28
C SER A 104 6.84 -10.80 -11.17
N SER A 105 8.07 -11.22 -11.48
CA SER A 105 8.42 -12.37 -12.33
C SER A 105 9.03 -13.56 -11.57
N CYS A 106 9.20 -13.50 -10.25
CA CYS A 106 9.78 -14.62 -9.49
C CYS A 106 8.74 -15.68 -9.14
N THR A 107 9.04 -16.94 -9.42
CA THR A 107 8.13 -18.08 -9.20
C THR A 107 8.59 -19.07 -8.14
N ALA A 108 9.59 -18.75 -7.30
CA ALA A 108 10.25 -19.79 -6.50
C ALA A 108 9.91 -19.75 -4.99
N PRO A 109 9.25 -20.81 -4.46
CA PRO A 109 9.36 -21.24 -3.06
C PRO A 109 10.34 -22.41 -2.84
N ASN A 110 11.07 -22.90 -3.87
CA ASN A 110 11.97 -24.05 -3.74
C ASN A 110 13.34 -23.81 -4.40
N ASP A 111 14.42 -24.12 -3.68
CA ASP A 111 15.81 -23.93 -4.11
C ASP A 111 16.18 -24.73 -5.36
N ALA A 112 15.49 -25.84 -5.63
CA ALA A 112 15.68 -26.62 -6.85
C ALA A 112 15.22 -25.89 -8.13
N ASP A 113 14.39 -24.86 -7.98
CA ASP A 113 13.84 -24.05 -9.08
C ASP A 113 14.68 -22.78 -9.34
N LEU A 114 15.75 -22.57 -8.57
CA LEU A 114 16.62 -21.39 -8.62
C LEU A 114 17.65 -21.29 -9.76
N PRO A 115 18.09 -22.33 -10.51
CA PRO A 115 19.12 -22.11 -11.53
C PRO A 115 18.63 -21.28 -12.73
N GLY A 116 17.37 -20.84 -12.76
CA GLY A 116 16.80 -19.92 -13.74
C GLY A 116 16.17 -18.64 -13.18
N CYS A 117 16.26 -18.37 -11.86
CA CYS A 117 15.83 -17.08 -11.30
C CYS A 117 17.00 -16.09 -11.43
N ASP A 118 16.93 -15.15 -12.37
CA ASP A 118 17.85 -13.99 -12.45
C ASP A 118 17.59 -12.96 -11.32
N CYS A 119 16.93 -13.40 -10.26
CA CYS A 119 16.52 -12.65 -9.11
C CYS A 119 17.75 -12.37 -8.25
N THR A 120 18.55 -11.39 -8.64
CA THR A 120 19.59 -10.85 -7.73
C THR A 120 18.85 -10.06 -6.65
N PRO A 121 18.86 -10.49 -5.38
CA PRO A 121 18.26 -9.71 -4.30
C PRO A 121 18.88 -8.31 -4.29
N GLU A 122 18.06 -7.29 -4.14
CA GLU A 122 18.59 -5.94 -3.95
C GLU A 122 19.51 -5.95 -2.72
N ALA A 123 20.71 -5.40 -2.89
CA ALA A 123 21.66 -5.32 -1.80
C ALA A 123 21.02 -4.53 -0.67
N LEU A 124 21.00 -5.10 0.54
CA LEU A 124 20.64 -4.35 1.73
C LEU A 124 21.54 -3.10 1.77
N PRO A 125 20.99 -1.91 2.07
CA PRO A 125 21.82 -0.74 2.29
C PRO A 125 22.91 -1.12 3.29
N GLU A 126 24.16 -0.75 2.99
CA GLU A 126 25.28 -1.02 3.88
C GLU A 126 24.88 -0.52 5.26
N ALA A 127 24.95 -1.40 6.25
CA ALA A 127 24.78 -1.01 7.64
C ALA A 127 25.84 0.05 7.94
N GLY A 128 25.43 1.31 7.85
CA GLY A 128 26.19 2.40 8.41
C GLY A 128 26.45 2.09 9.89
N PRO A 129 27.51 2.66 10.47
CA PRO A 129 27.77 2.54 11.90
C PRO A 129 26.75 3.36 12.70
N ASP A 130 25.48 2.99 12.62
CA ASP A 130 24.49 3.37 13.61
C ASP A 130 24.57 2.37 14.77
N PRO A 131 24.61 2.85 16.03
CA PRO A 131 24.69 1.96 17.18
C PRO A 131 23.49 1.02 17.14
N ILE A 132 23.78 -0.27 17.29
CA ILE A 132 22.80 -1.32 17.46
C ILE A 132 22.02 -0.98 18.75
N GLU A 133 20.94 -0.22 18.64
CA GLU A 133 19.89 -0.32 19.64
C GLU A 133 19.35 -1.73 19.49
N GLU A 134 19.86 -2.61 20.35
CA GLU A 134 19.36 -3.94 20.60
C GLU A 134 17.86 -3.79 20.90
N THR A 135 17.03 -3.88 19.87
CA THR A 135 15.58 -3.89 19.99
C THR A 135 15.26 -5.08 20.88
N ALA A 136 14.95 -4.78 22.14
CA ALA A 136 14.50 -5.76 23.10
C ALA A 136 13.45 -6.63 22.40
N ALA A 137 13.72 -7.94 22.32
CA ALA A 137 12.84 -8.89 21.67
C ALA A 137 11.40 -8.61 22.12
N SER A 138 10.55 -8.23 21.17
CA SER A 138 9.17 -7.88 21.47
C SER A 138 8.54 -9.09 22.13
N ARG A 139 8.27 -8.99 23.44
CA ARG A 139 7.74 -10.10 24.22
C ARG A 139 6.32 -10.36 23.75
N LEU A 140 6.15 -11.39 22.93
CA LEU A 140 4.84 -11.76 22.39
C LEU A 140 3.87 -12.06 23.55
N PRO A 141 2.57 -11.74 23.39
CA PRO A 141 1.55 -12.11 24.36
C PRO A 141 1.57 -13.62 24.63
N ALA A 142 1.33 -14.03 25.88
CA ALA A 142 1.50 -15.42 26.33
C ALA A 142 0.64 -16.47 25.61
N HIS A 143 -0.37 -16.05 24.83
CA HIS A 143 -1.26 -16.93 24.08
C HIS A 143 -0.85 -17.10 22.61
N TRP A 144 0.24 -16.46 22.16
CA TRP A 144 0.80 -16.67 20.82
C TRP A 144 1.78 -17.83 20.87
N VAL A 145 1.42 -18.93 20.21
CA VAL A 145 2.31 -20.08 20.02
C VAL A 145 3.05 -19.86 18.70
N THR A 146 4.34 -19.56 18.77
CA THR A 146 5.21 -19.67 17.58
C THR A 146 5.43 -21.16 17.35
N GLY A 147 4.78 -21.71 16.33
CA GLY A 147 5.00 -23.11 15.94
C GLY A 147 6.44 -23.27 15.46
N GLY A 148 7.27 -23.87 16.30
CA GLY A 148 8.64 -24.26 15.97
C GLY A 148 8.98 -25.50 16.77
N GLU A 149 9.26 -26.60 16.08
CA GLU A 149 9.89 -27.80 16.64
C GLU A 149 11.33 -27.52 17.08
#